data_AF-A0A382TZ60-F1
#
_entry.id   AF-A0A382TZ60-F1
#
_cell.length_a   1.000
_cell.length_b   1.000
_cell.length_c   1.000
_cell.angle_alpha   90.00
_cell.angle_beta   90.00
_cell.angle_gamma   90.00
#
_symmetry.space_group_name_H-M   'P 1'
#
loop_
_entity.id
_entity.type
_entity.pdbx_description
1 polymer ?
#
loop_
_entity_poly.entity_id
_entity_poly.type
_entity_poly.pdbx_seq_one_letter_code
_entity_poly.pdbx_strand_id
1 'polypeptide(L)'
;MSLASFVDRKLVAAFIVLIALGQQPVQAQNHASNPYDTVEGVWGKLPEGRTWGATSAVYPAQDGSGNIWVAERCGANDCTEAHDIDSVLLFSPEGELLKSFGAGMIVWPHGIFVDKENNVWIADARGAPGRGHQVYKFSQEGELLMSLGVAGVAAEGRTTFNAPSDVLIAPNGDIFVVDGHGARGNNRVVK
;
A
#
# COMPACT_ATOMS: atom_id res chain seq x y z
N MET A 1 8.32 -58.79 -64.66
CA MET A 1 8.52 -59.64 -63.46
C MET A 1 9.27 -58.77 -62.46
N SER A 2 8.87 -58.49 -61.23
CA SER A 2 7.80 -58.94 -60.33
C SER A 2 7.52 -57.80 -59.32
N LEU A 3 6.48 -57.95 -58.51
CA LEU A 3 5.67 -56.95 -57.79
C LEU A 3 6.26 -56.35 -56.48
N ALA A 4 5.80 -55.10 -56.24
CA ALA A 4 5.25 -54.51 -55.01
C ALA A 4 6.02 -54.46 -53.66
N SER A 5 6.10 -53.26 -53.10
CA SER A 5 5.56 -52.99 -51.75
C SER A 5 5.23 -51.50 -51.54
N PHE A 6 3.96 -51.25 -51.22
CA PHE A 6 3.38 -50.01 -50.70
C PHE A 6 3.96 -49.67 -49.32
N VAL A 7 4.36 -48.42 -49.07
CA VAL A 7 4.12 -47.73 -47.79
C VAL A 7 3.90 -46.24 -48.05
N ASP A 8 2.65 -45.86 -47.87
CA ASP A 8 2.12 -44.50 -47.85
C ASP A 8 2.42 -43.87 -46.48
N ARG A 9 3.21 -42.78 -46.43
CA ARG A 9 3.47 -42.04 -45.18
C ARG A 9 3.61 -40.52 -45.41
N LYS A 10 2.43 -39.89 -45.55
CA LYS A 10 1.95 -38.72 -44.82
C LYS A 10 2.83 -37.44 -44.84
N LEU A 11 2.26 -36.40 -45.46
CA LEU A 11 2.55 -34.99 -45.18
C LEU A 11 2.65 -34.75 -43.66
N VAL A 12 3.79 -34.24 -43.21
CA VAL A 12 3.92 -33.62 -41.88
C VAL A 12 3.44 -32.18 -42.01
N ALA A 13 2.16 -31.93 -41.78
CA ALA A 13 1.66 -30.58 -41.56
C ALA A 13 2.05 -30.15 -40.14
N ALA A 14 2.99 -29.23 -40.03
CA ALA A 14 3.35 -28.61 -38.76
C ALA A 14 2.20 -27.67 -38.30
N PHE A 15 1.38 -28.13 -37.36
CA PHE A 15 0.46 -27.27 -36.64
C PHE A 15 1.23 -26.56 -35.52
N ILE A 16 1.60 -25.30 -35.74
CA ILE A 16 2.00 -24.40 -34.66
C ILE A 16 0.71 -23.93 -33.98
N VAL A 17 0.37 -24.54 -32.85
CA VAL A 17 -0.68 -24.04 -31.96
C VAL A 17 -0.09 -22.88 -31.17
N LEU A 18 -0.41 -21.64 -31.56
CA LEU A 18 -0.23 -20.49 -30.67
C LEU A 18 -1.23 -20.64 -29.52
N ILE A 19 -0.77 -21.12 -28.36
CA ILE A 19 -1.52 -21.00 -27.13
C ILE A 19 -1.39 -19.54 -26.69
N ALA A 20 -2.36 -18.71 -27.09
CA ALA A 20 -2.58 -17.43 -26.46
C ALA A 20 -3.05 -17.71 -25.02
N LEU A 21 -2.11 -17.69 -24.07
CA LEU A 21 -2.44 -17.64 -22.65
C LEU A 21 -3.06 -16.26 -22.39
N GLY A 22 -4.36 -16.14 -22.67
CA GLY A 22 -5.16 -15.00 -22.22
C GLY A 22 -5.14 -15.00 -20.70
N GLN A 23 -4.38 -14.09 -20.10
CA GLN A 23 -4.48 -13.82 -18.68
C GLN A 23 -5.90 -13.35 -18.41
N GLN A 24 -6.72 -14.22 -17.83
CA GLN A 24 -8.02 -13.82 -17.32
C GLN A 24 -7.78 -12.76 -16.26
N PRO A 25 -8.47 -11.60 -16.29
CA PRO A 25 -8.34 -10.63 -15.23
C PRO A 25 -8.73 -11.33 -13.93
N VAL A 26 -7.80 -11.39 -12.97
CA VAL A 26 -8.09 -11.85 -11.61
C VAL A 26 -9.06 -10.84 -11.03
N GLN A 27 -10.36 -11.10 -11.15
CA GLN A 27 -11.35 -10.33 -10.41
C GLN A 27 -11.23 -10.75 -8.95
N ALA A 28 -10.98 -9.77 -8.07
CA ALA A 28 -11.16 -9.97 -6.65
C ALA A 28 -12.63 -10.34 -6.42
N GLN A 29 -12.91 -11.62 -6.17
CA GLN A 29 -14.26 -12.10 -5.96
C GLN A 29 -14.59 -12.10 -4.48
N ASN A 30 -15.26 -11.04 -4.01
CA ASN A 30 -16.01 -11.12 -2.76
C ASN A 30 -17.43 -11.62 -3.09
N HIS A 31 -17.71 -12.87 -2.75
CA HIS A 31 -19.03 -13.50 -2.95
C HIS A 31 -20.01 -13.25 -1.80
N ALA A 32 -19.58 -12.53 -0.74
CA ALA A 32 -20.47 -12.14 0.34
C ALA A 32 -21.43 -11.04 -0.14
N SER A 33 -22.66 -11.05 0.38
CA SER A 33 -23.57 -9.92 0.21
C SER A 33 -22.92 -8.67 0.82
N ASN A 34 -22.75 -7.62 0.02
CA ASN A 34 -22.30 -6.31 0.50
C ASN A 34 -23.53 -5.43 0.76
N PRO A 35 -23.97 -5.27 2.03
CA PRO A 35 -25.12 -4.41 2.35
C PRO A 35 -24.77 -2.92 2.36
N TYR A 36 -23.53 -2.55 2.04
CA TYR A 36 -23.06 -1.17 2.06
C TYR A 36 -23.13 -0.55 0.68
N ASP A 37 -23.74 0.63 0.61
CA ASP A 37 -23.72 1.51 -0.55
C ASP A 37 -22.60 2.55 -0.41
N THR A 38 -21.88 2.79 -1.49
CA THR A 38 -20.95 3.92 -1.56
C THR A 38 -21.75 5.20 -1.66
N VAL A 39 -21.50 6.13 -0.74
CA VAL A 39 -22.09 7.47 -0.77
C VAL A 39 -20.98 8.48 -1.03
N GLU A 40 -21.04 9.14 -2.18
CA GLU A 40 -20.00 10.07 -2.60
C GLU A 40 -20.26 11.49 -2.10
N GLY A 41 -19.19 12.24 -1.83
CA GLY A 41 -19.26 13.69 -1.55
C GLY A 41 -19.83 14.10 -0.20
N VAL A 42 -20.11 13.14 0.71
CA VAL A 42 -20.73 13.41 2.02
C VAL A 42 -19.72 13.58 3.16
N TRP A 43 -18.49 13.09 3.01
CA TRP A 43 -17.48 13.09 4.06
C TRP A 43 -16.07 13.20 3.45
N GLY A 44 -15.11 13.74 4.21
CA GLY A 44 -13.71 13.81 3.81
C GLY A 44 -13.45 14.88 2.75
N LYS A 45 -13.93 16.11 2.99
CA LYS A 45 -13.73 17.23 2.05
C LYS A 45 -12.28 17.68 2.09
N LEU A 46 -11.64 17.66 0.92
CA LEU A 46 -10.29 18.19 0.74
C LEU A 46 -10.33 19.69 0.42
N PRO A 47 -9.23 20.43 0.64
CA PRO A 47 -9.09 21.81 0.20
C PRO A 47 -9.35 21.98 -1.31
N GLU A 48 -9.79 23.16 -1.71
CA GLU A 48 -10.05 23.47 -3.12
C GLU A 48 -8.82 23.16 -4.00
N GLY A 49 -9.06 22.51 -5.14
CA GLY A 49 -8.01 22.10 -6.06
C GLY A 49 -7.28 20.80 -5.70
N ARG A 50 -7.50 20.25 -4.49
CA ARG A 50 -6.96 18.94 -4.09
C ARG A 50 -7.92 17.81 -4.45
N THR A 51 -7.37 16.72 -4.96
CA THR A 51 -8.11 15.48 -5.25
C THR A 51 -7.63 14.34 -4.38
N TRP A 52 -8.49 13.35 -4.17
CA TRP A 52 -8.14 12.14 -3.42
C TRP A 52 -7.24 11.24 -4.27
N GLY A 53 -6.14 10.77 -3.68
CA GLY A 53 -5.42 9.62 -4.19
C GLY A 53 -6.06 8.31 -3.74
N ALA A 54 -5.40 7.21 -4.05
CA ALA A 54 -5.74 5.91 -3.51
C ALA A 54 -5.56 5.96 -1.98
N THR A 55 -6.68 5.88 -1.27
CA THR A 55 -6.69 5.75 0.19
C THR A 55 -6.06 4.42 0.58
N SER A 56 -4.95 4.48 1.30
CA SER A 56 -4.19 3.28 1.68
C SER A 56 -4.61 2.74 3.04
N ALA A 57 -5.01 3.62 3.95
CA ALA A 57 -5.47 3.24 5.28
C ALA A 57 -6.36 4.31 5.91
N VAL A 58 -7.21 3.86 6.84
CA VAL A 58 -8.02 4.69 7.73
C VAL A 58 -7.89 4.14 9.15
N TYR A 59 -7.83 5.01 10.16
CA TYR A 59 -7.66 4.58 11.55
C TYR A 59 -8.30 5.60 12.52
N PRO A 60 -9.02 5.17 13.56
CA PRO A 60 -9.59 6.11 14.54
C PRO A 60 -8.52 6.73 15.43
N ALA A 61 -8.66 8.02 15.73
CA ALA A 61 -7.87 8.67 16.76
C ALA A 61 -8.10 8.02 18.14
N GLN A 62 -7.05 7.98 18.96
CA GLN A 62 -7.06 7.34 20.29
C GLN A 62 -7.32 8.34 21.44
N ASP A 63 -7.69 9.58 21.12
CA ASP A 63 -7.97 10.67 22.06
C ASP A 63 -9.46 10.79 22.46
N GLY A 64 -10.32 9.92 21.91
CA GLY A 64 -11.76 9.94 22.17
C GLY A 64 -12.55 11.00 21.39
N SER A 65 -11.91 11.76 20.50
CA SER A 65 -12.57 12.79 19.68
C SER A 65 -13.52 12.23 18.62
N GLY A 66 -13.33 10.96 18.24
CA GLY A 66 -13.99 10.37 17.06
C GLY A 66 -13.35 10.79 15.74
N ASN A 67 -12.27 11.57 15.76
CA ASN A 67 -11.53 11.94 14.56
C ASN A 67 -10.94 10.72 13.87
N ILE A 68 -10.76 10.82 12.55
CA ILE A 68 -10.29 9.73 11.69
C ILE A 68 -8.99 10.16 11.02
N TRP A 69 -7.93 9.38 11.24
CA TRP A 69 -6.70 9.45 10.48
C TRP A 69 -6.87 8.72 9.16
N VAL A 70 -6.38 9.33 8.09
CA VAL A 70 -6.41 8.79 6.73
C VAL A 70 -5.02 8.91 6.12
N ALA A 71 -4.54 7.84 5.52
CA ALA A 71 -3.38 7.87 4.65
C ALA A 71 -3.81 7.72 3.19
N GLU A 72 -3.28 8.56 2.30
CA GLU A 72 -3.62 8.56 0.88
C GLU A 72 -2.40 8.86 0.01
N ARG A 73 -2.44 8.40 -1.24
CA ARG A 73 -1.30 8.46 -2.16
C ARG A 73 -1.25 9.74 -3.00
N CYS A 74 -1.24 10.87 -2.31
CA CYS A 74 -0.97 12.21 -2.83
C CYS A 74 -1.78 12.61 -4.07
N GLY A 75 -3.08 12.33 -4.10
CA GLY A 75 -3.93 12.62 -5.27
C GLY A 75 -3.78 11.65 -6.44
N ALA A 76 -2.95 10.61 -6.29
CA ALA A 76 -2.66 9.60 -7.30
C ALA A 76 -2.62 8.20 -6.66
N ASN A 77 -1.86 7.28 -7.23
CA ASN A 77 -1.56 5.99 -6.61
C ASN A 77 -0.07 5.88 -6.24
N ASP A 78 0.62 7.01 -6.12
CA ASP A 78 2.04 7.09 -5.78
C ASP A 78 2.41 8.53 -5.36
N CYS A 79 3.25 8.69 -4.34
CA CYS A 79 3.72 9.99 -3.82
C CYS A 79 5.15 10.34 -4.26
N THR A 80 5.78 9.57 -5.15
CA THR A 80 7.16 9.81 -5.55
C THR A 80 7.33 11.22 -6.11
N GLU A 81 6.51 11.68 -7.05
CA GLU A 81 6.71 13.01 -7.65
C GLU A 81 5.98 14.14 -6.89
N ALA A 82 5.15 13.80 -5.90
CA ALA A 82 4.32 14.75 -5.14
C ALA A 82 5.01 15.19 -3.85
N HIS A 83 6.00 16.07 -3.98
CA HIS A 83 6.84 16.49 -2.84
C HIS A 83 6.18 17.49 -1.87
N ASP A 84 5.08 18.12 -2.29
CA ASP A 84 4.38 19.18 -1.57
C ASP A 84 2.95 18.78 -1.15
N ILE A 85 2.59 17.49 -1.32
CA ILE A 85 1.28 16.96 -0.95
C ILE A 85 1.42 16.06 0.29
N ASP A 86 0.75 16.45 1.37
CA ASP A 86 0.72 15.69 2.61
C ASP A 86 -0.04 14.37 2.46
N SER A 87 0.58 13.23 2.77
CA SER A 87 -0.08 11.93 2.62
C SER A 87 -0.83 11.44 3.87
N VAL A 88 -0.69 12.12 5.00
CA VAL A 88 -1.37 11.78 6.27
C VAL A 88 -2.31 12.91 6.64
N LEU A 89 -3.59 12.58 6.83
CA LEU A 89 -4.68 13.53 7.02
C LEU A 89 -5.45 13.18 8.28
N LEU A 90 -5.92 14.18 9.03
CA LEU A 90 -6.84 14.03 10.15
C LEU A 90 -8.16 14.70 9.82
N PHE A 91 -9.26 13.96 9.92
CA PHE A 91 -10.60 14.48 9.72
C PHE A 91 -11.42 14.43 11.00
N SER A 92 -12.34 15.40 11.15
CA SER A 92 -13.40 15.32 12.16
C SER A 92 -14.39 14.20 11.83
N PRO A 93 -15.26 13.78 12.78
CA PRO A 93 -16.37 12.87 12.49
C PRO A 93 -17.27 13.36 11.36
N GLU A 94 -17.41 14.67 11.19
CA GLU A 94 -18.20 15.33 10.14
C GLU A 94 -17.46 15.44 8.79
N GLY A 95 -16.18 15.06 8.74
CA GLY A 95 -15.39 15.01 7.51
C GLY A 95 -14.73 16.33 7.13
N GLU A 96 -14.54 17.22 8.10
CA GLU A 96 -13.71 18.42 7.95
C GLU A 96 -12.24 18.05 8.13
N LEU A 97 -11.37 18.51 7.22
CA LEU A 97 -9.93 18.32 7.36
C LEU A 97 -9.40 19.22 8.48
N LEU A 98 -8.85 18.59 9.52
CA LEU A 98 -8.31 19.27 10.71
C LEU A 98 -6.81 19.51 10.61
N LYS A 99 -6.05 18.52 10.10
CA LYS A 99 -4.59 18.57 9.97
C LYS A 99 -4.13 17.72 8.78
N SER A 100 -2.97 18.06 8.22
CA SER A 100 -2.26 17.22 7.25
C SER A 100 -0.75 17.36 7.43
N PHE A 101 -0.01 16.29 7.15
CA PHE A 101 1.47 16.29 7.14
C PHE A 101 2.04 15.13 6.30
N GLY A 102 3.37 15.11 6.18
CA GLY A 102 4.13 14.03 5.54
C GLY A 102 4.57 14.30 4.10
N ALA A 103 4.31 15.50 3.57
CA ALA A 103 4.71 15.89 2.21
C ALA A 103 6.21 15.63 1.95
N GLY A 104 6.49 15.00 0.81
CA GLY A 104 7.86 14.72 0.34
C GLY A 104 8.63 13.67 1.13
N MET A 105 8.13 13.21 2.29
CA MET A 105 8.79 12.23 3.14
C MET A 105 8.46 10.79 2.75
N ILE A 106 7.22 10.54 2.31
CA ILE A 106 6.67 9.21 2.09
C ILE A 106 6.50 8.97 0.60
N VAL A 107 6.95 7.80 0.12
CA VAL A 107 6.89 7.40 -1.30
C VAL A 107 5.56 6.73 -1.63
N TRP A 108 5.14 5.80 -0.78
CA TRP A 108 3.96 4.99 -1.01
C TRP A 108 3.33 4.59 0.32
N PRO A 109 2.50 5.47 0.91
CA PRO A 109 1.82 5.16 2.15
C PRO A 109 1.00 3.88 1.99
N HIS A 110 1.11 3.02 3.00
CA HIS A 110 0.37 1.76 3.09
C HIS A 110 -0.44 1.73 4.38
N GLY A 111 -0.13 0.82 5.31
CA GLY A 111 -0.81 0.69 6.60
C GLY A 111 -0.40 1.80 7.56
N ILE A 112 -1.34 2.16 8.43
CA ILE A 112 -1.11 3.05 9.56
C ILE A 112 -1.61 2.43 10.85
N PHE A 113 -0.99 2.84 11.95
CA PHE A 113 -1.43 2.51 13.30
C PHE A 113 -1.34 3.76 14.18
N VAL A 114 -2.37 4.00 14.98
CA VAL A 114 -2.39 5.13 15.93
C VAL A 114 -2.19 4.57 17.33
N ASP A 115 -1.10 4.98 17.99
CA ASP A 115 -0.75 4.46 19.31
C ASP A 115 -1.55 5.12 20.44
N LYS A 116 -1.37 4.64 21.67
CA LYS A 116 -2.09 5.12 22.86
C LYS A 116 -1.81 6.58 23.22
N GLU A 117 -0.73 7.15 22.69
CA GLU A 117 -0.39 8.58 22.82
C GLU A 117 -0.90 9.36 21.60
N ASN A 118 -1.71 8.70 20.76
CA ASN A 118 -2.31 9.18 19.52
C ASN A 118 -1.26 9.60 18.47
N ASN A 119 -0.01 9.11 18.58
CA ASN A 119 0.98 9.25 17.53
C ASN A 119 0.62 8.36 16.34
N VAL A 120 0.94 8.83 15.13
CA VAL A 120 0.63 8.12 13.88
C VAL A 120 1.87 7.39 13.38
N TRP A 121 1.77 6.08 13.29
CA TRP A 121 2.75 5.22 12.65
C TRP A 121 2.33 4.91 11.23
N ILE A 122 3.25 4.97 10.27
CA ILE A 122 2.94 4.72 8.86
C ILE A 122 4.04 3.90 8.19
N ALA A 123 3.64 2.87 7.46
CA ALA A 123 4.51 2.06 6.63
C ALA A 123 4.63 2.66 5.22
N ASP A 124 5.87 2.90 4.77
CA ASP A 124 6.19 3.33 3.41
C ASP A 124 6.62 2.12 2.57
N ALA A 125 5.65 1.58 1.84
CA ALA A 125 5.75 0.29 1.17
C ALA A 125 6.53 0.34 -0.16
N ARG A 126 7.09 1.48 -0.56
CA ARG A 126 8.03 1.59 -1.69
C ARG A 126 9.21 2.47 -1.33
N GLY A 127 10.16 2.59 -2.24
CA GLY A 127 11.34 3.42 -2.08
C GLY A 127 11.63 4.25 -3.33
N ALA A 128 12.27 5.38 -3.10
CA ALA A 128 12.88 6.24 -4.10
C ALA A 128 14.30 6.61 -3.59
N PRO A 129 15.17 7.24 -4.40
CA PRO A 129 16.47 7.67 -3.92
C PRO A 129 16.35 8.50 -2.63
N GLY A 130 16.91 7.98 -1.53
CA GLY A 130 16.95 8.66 -0.24
C GLY A 130 15.67 8.63 0.61
N ARG A 131 14.64 7.83 0.27
CA ARG A 131 13.41 7.69 1.08
C ARG A 131 12.64 6.40 0.81
N GLY A 132 11.78 6.03 1.76
CA GLY A 132 10.94 4.84 1.70
C GLY A 132 11.65 3.54 2.05
N HIS A 133 10.91 2.43 2.00
CA HIS A 133 11.25 1.17 2.67
C HIS A 133 11.45 1.35 4.18
N GLN A 134 10.63 2.20 4.76
CA GLN A 134 10.73 2.63 6.15
C GLN A 134 9.37 2.61 6.83
N VAL A 135 9.38 2.65 8.16
CA VAL A 135 8.22 2.98 8.98
C VAL A 135 8.53 4.26 9.71
N TYR A 136 7.60 5.21 9.71
CA TYR A 136 7.73 6.48 10.41
C TYR A 136 6.75 6.55 11.58
N LYS A 137 7.17 7.17 12.68
CA LYS A 137 6.30 7.61 13.78
C LYS A 137 6.24 9.14 13.74
N PHE A 138 5.03 9.68 13.65
CA PHE A 138 4.75 11.12 13.76
C PHE A 138 3.99 11.42 15.04
N SER A 139 4.22 12.60 15.64
CA SER A 139 3.31 13.14 16.64
C SER A 139 1.96 13.48 16.01
N GLN A 140 0.96 13.77 16.84
CA GLN A 140 -0.35 14.26 16.38
C GLN A 140 -0.28 15.61 15.64
N GLU A 141 0.82 16.32 15.84
CA GLU A 141 1.13 17.62 15.22
C GLU A 141 1.95 17.46 13.94
N GLY A 142 2.32 16.23 13.57
CA GLY A 142 3.09 15.93 12.36
C GLY A 142 4.61 16.00 12.52
N GLU A 143 5.11 16.12 13.75
CA GLU A 143 6.56 16.07 14.00
C GLU A 143 7.08 14.65 13.86
N LEU A 144 8.18 14.45 13.13
CA LEU A 144 8.80 13.13 13.02
C LEU A 144 9.48 12.76 14.35
N LEU A 145 9.00 11.70 15.00
CA LEU A 145 9.53 11.21 16.27
C LEU A 145 10.47 10.02 16.10
N MET A 146 10.25 9.19 15.08
CA MET A 146 11.04 8.00 14.84
C MET A 146 11.01 7.58 13.37
N SER A 147 12.11 6.99 12.90
CA SER A 147 12.16 6.26 11.64
C SER A 147 12.81 4.90 11.85
N LEU A 148 12.19 3.86 11.33
CA LEU A 148 12.69 2.48 11.29
C LEU A 148 12.94 2.09 9.83
N GLY A 149 14.00 1.32 9.58
CA GLY A 149 14.47 1.03 8.23
C GLY A 149 15.56 1.99 7.79
N VAL A 150 16.08 1.77 6.58
CA VAL A 150 17.12 2.61 5.97
C VAL A 150 16.55 3.22 4.70
N ALA A 151 16.58 4.54 4.62
CA ALA A 151 15.94 5.30 3.55
C ALA A 151 16.38 4.85 2.15
N GLY A 152 15.40 4.41 1.35
CA GLY A 152 15.62 3.96 -0.02
C GLY A 152 16.30 2.58 -0.15
N VAL A 153 16.53 1.86 0.95
CA VAL A 153 17.20 0.56 0.95
C VAL A 153 16.20 -0.56 1.18
N ALA A 154 15.84 -1.26 0.10
CA ALA A 154 15.11 -2.52 0.16
C ALA A 154 16.06 -3.66 0.55
N ALA A 155 15.94 -4.19 1.76
CA ALA A 155 16.74 -5.32 2.22
C ALA A 155 16.04 -6.14 3.30
N GLU A 156 16.40 -7.42 3.39
CA GLU A 156 16.01 -8.28 4.50
C GLU A 156 17.01 -8.12 5.66
N GLY A 157 16.51 -7.72 6.83
CA GLY A 157 17.35 -7.56 8.02
C GLY A 157 16.57 -7.12 9.25
N ARG A 158 17.19 -7.13 10.44
CA ARG A 158 16.50 -6.70 11.67
C ARG A 158 16.12 -5.21 11.64
N THR A 159 16.87 -4.39 10.91
CA THR A 159 16.71 -2.91 10.85
C THR A 159 16.50 -2.39 9.44
N THR A 160 16.21 -3.27 8.48
CA THR A 160 15.92 -2.93 7.09
C THR A 160 14.66 -3.64 6.66
N PHE A 161 13.92 -3.03 5.73
CA PHE A 161 12.68 -3.57 5.22
C PHE A 161 12.68 -3.63 3.70
N ASN A 162 11.76 -4.40 3.14
CA ASN A 162 11.49 -4.46 1.72
C ASN A 162 9.97 -4.46 1.52
N ALA A 163 9.47 -3.24 1.31
CA ALA A 163 8.05 -2.93 1.19
C ALA A 163 7.25 -3.27 2.47
N PRO A 164 7.50 -2.59 3.60
CA PRO A 164 6.70 -2.77 4.81
C PRO A 164 5.25 -2.39 4.52
N SER A 165 4.30 -3.27 4.84
CA SER A 165 2.87 -3.06 4.58
C SER A 165 2.15 -2.48 5.77
N ASP A 166 2.52 -2.82 7.00
CA ASP A 166 1.82 -2.35 8.18
C ASP A 166 2.69 -2.38 9.43
N VAL A 167 2.22 -1.72 10.49
CA VAL A 167 2.89 -1.64 11.78
C VAL A 167 1.87 -1.74 12.91
N LEU A 168 2.24 -2.38 14.02
CA LEU A 168 1.42 -2.44 15.23
C LEU A 168 2.30 -2.21 16.45
N ILE A 169 1.81 -1.38 17.38
CA ILE A 169 2.45 -1.19 18.69
C ILE A 169 1.65 -1.94 19.75
N ALA A 170 2.27 -2.92 20.38
CA ALA A 170 1.64 -3.69 21.46
C ALA A 170 1.59 -2.88 22.76
N PRO A 171 0.71 -3.23 23.73
CA PRO A 171 0.57 -2.49 24.98
C PRO A 171 1.86 -2.38 25.82
N ASN A 172 2.78 -3.34 25.66
CA ASN A 172 4.10 -3.34 26.32
C ASN A 172 5.15 -2.48 25.58
N GLY A 173 4.79 -1.83 24.48
CA GLY A 173 5.68 -1.00 23.66
C GLY A 173 6.46 -1.76 22.59
N ASP A 174 6.26 -3.07 22.44
CA ASP A 174 6.85 -3.81 21.33
C ASP A 174 6.28 -3.30 19.98
N ILE A 175 7.17 -3.13 19.01
CA ILE A 175 6.84 -2.70 17.65
C ILE A 175 6.85 -3.93 16.76
N PHE A 176 5.78 -4.16 16.00
CA PHE A 176 5.71 -5.23 15.01
C PHE A 176 5.54 -4.61 13.63
N VAL A 177 6.41 -4.95 12.68
CA VAL A 177 6.34 -4.48 11.29
C VAL A 177 6.06 -5.67 10.39
N VAL A 178 5.00 -5.57 9.58
CA VAL A 178 4.74 -6.52 8.50
C VAL A 178 5.54 -6.08 7.28
N ASP A 179 6.48 -6.91 6.85
CA ASP A 179 7.51 -6.58 5.88
C ASP A 179 7.35 -7.48 4.64
N GLY A 180 6.61 -7.02 3.62
CA GLY A 180 6.33 -7.89 2.47
C GLY A 180 5.26 -7.49 1.45
N HIS A 181 4.90 -6.22 1.25
CA HIS A 181 3.86 -5.85 0.27
C HIS A 181 4.23 -6.21 -1.19
N GLY A 182 5.53 -6.20 -1.53
CA GLY A 182 5.98 -6.45 -2.90
C GLY A 182 5.94 -7.94 -3.28
N ALA A 183 5.84 -8.23 -4.59
CA ALA A 183 5.92 -9.60 -5.13
C ALA A 183 7.22 -10.35 -4.76
N ARG A 184 8.28 -9.60 -4.41
CA ARG A 184 9.57 -10.11 -3.89
C ARG A 184 9.87 -9.55 -2.50
N GLY A 185 8.83 -9.22 -1.72
CA GLY A 185 8.95 -8.74 -0.36
C GLY A 185 9.48 -9.82 0.59
N ASN A 186 9.88 -9.41 1.79
CA ASN A 186 10.48 -10.33 2.76
C ASN A 186 9.45 -11.32 3.38
N ASN A 187 8.15 -11.06 3.23
CA ASN A 187 7.02 -11.89 3.68
C ASN A 187 7.14 -12.36 5.14
N ARG A 188 7.41 -11.42 6.04
CA ARG A 188 7.64 -11.71 7.46
C ARG A 188 7.02 -10.65 8.38
N VAL A 189 6.98 -10.96 9.67
CA VAL A 189 6.75 -9.98 10.73
C VAL A 189 8.04 -9.82 11.52
N VAL A 190 8.49 -8.57 11.69
CA VAL A 190 9.71 -8.21 12.44
C VAL A 190 9.31 -7.55 13.75
N LYS A 191 10.05 -7.84 14.82
CA LYS A 191 9.95 -7.20 16.14
C LYS A 191 11.27 -6.52 16.54
#